data_AF-A0A356QPX7-F1
#
_entry.id   AF-A0A356QPX7-F1
#
_cell.length_a   1.000
_cell.length_b   1.000
_cell.length_c   1.000
_cell.angle_alpha   90.00
_cell.angle_beta   90.00
_cell.angle_gamma   90.00
#
_symmetry.space_group_name_H-M   'P 1'
#
loop_
_entity.id
_entity.type
_entity.pdbx_description
1 polymer ?
#
loop_
_entity_poly.entity_id
_entity_poly.type
_entity_poly.pdbx_seq_one_letter_code
_entity_poly.pdbx_strand_id
1 'polypeptide(L)'
;MSDPTEESPSVRLPMTRLGVMMFLQFFIWGSWYVAMYGFLNDAGMTEIGPGGSFDAAAYTVAPIAAILAPLTLGLICDRLMNTEHVLAILNIVGAGLLWLAPSLAGAGAPESFLGQFTQPMILCLLAYMLCFMPTLGLTASLSFKHLVNSEKDFP
;
A
#
# COMPACT_ATOMS: atom_id res chain seq x y z
N MET A 1 -11.66 -49.08 15.43
CA MET A 1 -12.70 -48.37 14.65
C MET A 1 -12.82 -46.99 15.27
N SER A 2 -11.93 -46.08 14.90
CA SER A 2 -11.90 -44.69 15.39
C SER A 2 -11.56 -43.81 14.20
N ASP A 3 -12.62 -43.20 13.69
CA ASP A 3 -12.77 -42.08 12.78
C ASP A 3 -11.50 -41.49 12.08
N PRO A 4 -11.39 -41.58 10.74
CA PRO A 4 -10.38 -40.84 10.00
C PRO A 4 -10.90 -39.43 9.70
N THR A 5 -10.24 -38.44 10.31
CA THR A 5 -10.07 -37.08 9.75
C THR A 5 -11.36 -36.36 9.34
N GLU A 6 -12.02 -35.72 10.30
CA GLU A 6 -12.73 -34.47 10.02
C GLU A 6 -11.70 -33.42 9.56
N GLU A 7 -11.32 -33.45 8.28
CA GLU A 7 -10.76 -32.27 7.64
C GLU A 7 -11.84 -31.19 7.65
N SER A 8 -11.67 -30.21 8.53
CA SER A 8 -12.47 -28.98 8.52
C SER A 8 -12.60 -28.48 7.07
N PRO A 9 -13.79 -28.11 6.59
CA PRO A 9 -13.96 -27.70 5.21
C PRO A 9 -13.04 -26.51 4.95
N SER A 10 -12.03 -26.70 4.10
CA SER A 10 -11.21 -25.60 3.61
C SER A 10 -12.17 -24.60 2.99
N VAL A 11 -12.29 -23.42 3.59
CA VAL A 11 -13.16 -22.36 3.07
C VAL A 11 -12.54 -21.89 1.76
N ARG A 12 -12.96 -22.50 0.64
CA ARG A 12 -12.44 -22.19 -0.69
C ARG A 12 -13.09 -20.89 -1.16
N LEU A 13 -12.29 -19.83 -1.22
CA LEU A 13 -12.76 -18.58 -1.82
C LEU A 13 -12.89 -18.78 -3.34
N PRO A 14 -14.01 -18.35 -3.95
CA PRO A 14 -14.17 -18.43 -5.39
C PRO A 14 -13.13 -17.54 -6.07
N MET A 15 -12.57 -18.04 -7.18
CA MET A 15 -11.51 -17.39 -7.96
C MET A 15 -11.84 -15.93 -8.31
N THR A 16 -13.13 -15.64 -8.53
CA THR A 16 -13.65 -14.31 -8.80
C THR A 16 -13.47 -13.34 -7.63
N ARG A 17 -13.60 -13.79 -6.37
CA ARG A 17 -13.35 -12.93 -5.19
C ARG A 17 -11.87 -12.59 -5.06
N LEU A 18 -10.96 -13.55 -5.27
CA LEU A 18 -9.52 -13.30 -5.26
C LEU A 18 -9.10 -12.36 -6.40
N GLY A 19 -9.63 -12.60 -7.61
CA GLY A 19 -9.37 -11.76 -8.77
C GLY A 19 -9.83 -10.30 -8.56
N VAL A 20 -11.03 -10.10 -8.01
CA VAL A 20 -11.52 -8.75 -7.66
C VAL A 20 -10.66 -8.10 -6.59
N MET A 21 -10.22 -8.84 -5.56
CA MET A 21 -9.34 -8.32 -4.51
C MET A 21 -7.99 -7.85 -5.08
N MET A 22 -7.33 -8.69 -5.88
CA MET A 22 -6.08 -8.35 -6.58
C MET A 22 -6.27 -7.14 -7.49
N PHE A 23 -7.35 -7.14 -8.28
CA PHE A 23 -7.66 -6.04 -9.18
C PHE A 23 -7.85 -4.72 -8.43
N LEU A 24 -8.66 -4.69 -7.37
CA LEU A 24 -8.89 -3.48 -6.59
C LEU A 24 -7.59 -2.96 -5.98
N GLN A 25 -6.72 -3.84 -5.50
CA GLN A 25 -5.43 -3.48 -4.94
C GLN A 25 -4.54 -2.77 -5.97
N PHE A 26 -4.38 -3.33 -7.17
CA PHE A 26 -3.61 -2.70 -8.24
C PHE A 26 -4.30 -1.46 -8.84
N PHE A 27 -5.63 -1.47 -8.90
CA PHE A 27 -6.43 -0.35 -9.39
C PHE A 27 -6.25 0.88 -8.50
N ILE A 28 -6.33 0.73 -7.18
CA ILE A 28 -6.11 1.83 -6.24
C ILE A 28 -4.70 2.39 -6.45
N TRP A 29 -3.68 1.53 -6.48
CA TRP A 29 -2.31 1.98 -6.73
C TRP A 29 -2.17 2.77 -8.03
N GLY A 30 -2.68 2.23 -9.13
CA GLY A 30 -2.61 2.87 -10.46
C GLY A 30 -3.40 4.18 -10.55
N SER A 31 -4.54 4.28 -9.87
CA SER A 31 -5.46 5.42 -9.97
C SER A 31 -4.85 6.73 -9.48
N TRP A 32 -4.00 6.68 -8.45
CA TRP A 32 -3.41 7.87 -7.85
C TRP A 32 -1.91 8.01 -8.15
N TYR A 33 -1.16 6.90 -8.22
CA TYR A 33 0.30 6.95 -8.37
C TYR A 33 0.73 7.56 -9.71
N VAL A 34 -0.05 7.30 -10.78
CA VAL A 34 0.14 7.90 -12.10
C VAL A 34 -0.34 9.36 -12.13
N ALA A 35 -1.46 9.64 -11.46
CA ALA A 35 -2.04 10.99 -11.41
C ALA A 35 -1.20 11.96 -10.56
N MET A 36 -0.42 11.45 -9.60
CA MET A 36 0.41 12.26 -8.70
C MET A 36 1.39 13.16 -9.47
N TYR A 37 2.05 12.64 -10.51
CA TYR A 37 2.98 13.45 -11.30
C TYR A 37 2.27 14.65 -11.95
N GLY A 38 1.11 14.43 -12.56
CA GLY A 38 0.32 15.51 -13.16
C GLY A 38 -0.11 16.56 -12.14
N PHE A 39 -0.57 16.12 -10.96
CA PHE A 39 -0.92 17.02 -9.86
C PHE A 39 0.28 17.86 -9.38
N LEU A 40 1.45 17.24 -9.19
CA LEU A 40 2.66 17.95 -8.76
C LEU A 40 3.17 18.90 -9.85
N ASN A 41 3.06 18.51 -11.12
CA ASN A 41 3.45 19.33 -12.25
C ASN A 41 2.57 20.58 -12.40
N ASP A 42 1.26 20.42 -12.31
CA ASP A 42 0.30 21.53 -12.37
C ASP A 42 0.49 22.51 -11.20
N ALA A 43 0.96 22.00 -10.05
CA ALA A 43 1.33 22.81 -8.89
C ALA A 43 2.74 23.43 -8.97
N GLY A 44 3.48 23.23 -10.07
CA GLY A 44 4.84 23.75 -10.24
C GLY A 44 5.88 23.11 -9.32
N MET A 45 5.58 21.94 -8.73
CA MET A 45 6.44 21.25 -7.77
C MET A 45 7.40 20.23 -8.42
N THR A 46 7.42 20.14 -9.75
CA THR A 46 8.34 19.29 -10.53
C THR A 46 9.62 20.00 -10.96
N GLU A 47 9.70 21.32 -10.78
CA GLU A 47 10.91 22.07 -11.11
C GLU A 47 12.02 21.80 -10.09
N ILE A 48 13.25 21.65 -10.56
CA ILE A 48 14.43 21.44 -9.71
C ILE A 48 14.76 22.78 -9.02
N GLY A 49 14.30 22.93 -7.79
CA GLY A 49 14.61 24.09 -6.94
C GLY A 49 15.87 23.91 -6.07
N PRO A 50 16.17 24.86 -5.18
CA PRO A 50 17.23 24.74 -4.17
C PRO A 50 17.00 23.54 -3.22
N GLY A 51 15.74 23.16 -3.08
CA GLY A 51 15.31 21.96 -2.38
C GLY A 51 15.41 20.67 -3.20
N GLY A 52 15.72 20.69 -4.49
CA GLY A 52 15.58 19.52 -5.37
C GLY A 52 14.16 19.38 -5.95
N SER A 53 13.91 18.23 -6.60
CA SER A 53 12.65 17.92 -7.28
C SER A 53 11.68 17.22 -6.32
N PHE A 54 10.53 17.85 -6.04
CA PHE A 54 9.61 17.35 -5.02
C PHE A 54 8.86 16.09 -5.47
N ASP A 55 8.65 15.92 -6.77
CA ASP A 55 8.18 14.68 -7.38
C ASP A 55 9.16 13.53 -7.14
N ALA A 56 10.47 13.75 -7.31
CA ALA A 56 11.48 12.74 -7.03
C ALA A 56 11.43 12.32 -5.55
N ALA A 57 11.29 13.29 -4.63
CA ALA A 57 11.12 13.00 -3.21
C ALA A 57 9.83 12.20 -2.95
N ALA A 58 8.69 12.56 -3.54
CA ALA A 58 7.43 11.83 -3.43
C ALA A 58 7.53 10.38 -3.94
N TYR A 59 8.26 10.13 -5.03
CA TYR A 59 8.47 8.78 -5.57
C TYR A 59 9.47 7.94 -4.74
N THR A 60 10.43 8.58 -4.06
CA THR A 60 11.38 7.87 -3.16
C THR A 60 10.74 7.30 -1.90
N VAL A 61 9.55 7.77 -1.55
CA VAL A 61 8.78 7.25 -0.42
C VAL A 61 8.44 5.76 -0.58
N ALA A 62 8.17 5.32 -1.81
CA ALA A 62 7.78 3.94 -2.09
C ALA A 62 8.87 2.91 -1.69
N PRO A 63 10.14 3.01 -2.13
CA PRO A 63 11.19 2.08 -1.71
C PRO A 63 11.49 2.15 -0.21
N ILE A 64 11.43 3.33 0.41
CA ILE A 64 11.62 3.47 1.87
C ILE A 64 10.54 2.67 2.62
N ALA A 65 9.28 2.85 2.23
CA ALA A 65 8.18 2.11 2.83
C ALA A 65 8.26 0.61 2.53
N ALA A 66 8.71 0.19 1.34
CA ALA A 66 8.87 -1.22 1.00
C ALA A 66 9.89 -1.94 1.90
N ILE A 67 10.93 -1.23 2.37
CA ILE A 67 11.91 -1.77 3.33
C ILE A 67 11.32 -1.81 4.75
N LEU A 68 10.56 -0.80 5.14
CA LEU A 68 10.01 -0.66 6.50
C LEU A 68 8.70 -1.44 6.73
N ALA A 69 7.92 -1.70 5.69
CA ALA A 69 6.63 -2.37 5.76
C ALA A 69 6.72 -3.81 6.30
N PRO A 70 7.67 -4.67 5.86
CA PRO A 70 7.83 -6.01 6.42
C PRO A 70 8.21 -5.98 7.90
N LEU A 71 9.00 -4.98 8.32
CA LEU A 71 9.43 -4.83 9.71
C LEU A 71 8.28 -4.40 10.63
N THR A 72 7.43 -3.49 10.18
CA THR A 72 6.31 -2.97 10.98
C THR A 72 5.13 -3.93 11.01
N LEU A 73 4.76 -4.49 9.86
CA LEU A 73 3.61 -5.40 9.78
C LEU A 73 3.92 -6.79 10.34
N GLY A 74 5.14 -7.31 10.08
CA GLY A 74 5.58 -8.60 10.60
C GLY A 74 5.76 -8.61 12.12
N LEU A 75 6.02 -7.45 12.74
CA LEU A 75 6.15 -7.35 14.21
C LEU A 75 4.80 -7.14 14.91
N ILE A 76 3.85 -6.41 14.28
CA ILE A 76 2.63 -5.94 14.94
C ILE A 76 1.40 -6.78 14.58
N CYS A 77 1.22 -7.16 13.32
CA CYS A 77 -0.06 -7.71 12.84
C CYS A 77 -0.10 -9.25 12.83
N ASP A 78 1.02 -9.92 12.62
CA ASP A 78 1.07 -11.39 12.46
C ASP A 78 0.68 -12.18 13.73
N ARG A 79 0.66 -11.54 14.91
CA ARG A 79 0.37 -12.21 16.18
C ARG A 79 -0.97 -11.87 16.82
N LEU A 80 -1.67 -10.83 16.35
CA LEU A 80 -2.78 -10.25 17.12
C LEU A 80 -4.14 -10.25 16.40
N MET A 81 -4.19 -10.38 15.06
CA MET A 81 -5.43 -10.15 14.32
C MET A 81 -5.59 -11.04 13.07
N ASN A 82 -6.84 -11.31 12.69
CA ASN A 82 -7.18 -11.95 11.43
C ASN A 82 -6.79 -11.06 10.25
N THR A 83 -6.21 -11.65 9.20
CA THR A 83 -5.72 -10.94 7.99
C THR A 83 -6.78 -10.04 7.36
N GLU A 84 -8.04 -10.45 7.33
CA GLU A 84 -9.15 -9.67 6.76
C GLU A 84 -9.36 -8.33 7.48
N HIS A 85 -9.23 -8.33 8.82
CA HIS A 85 -9.42 -7.12 9.63
C HIS A 85 -8.23 -6.17 9.44
N VAL A 86 -7.02 -6.72 9.37
CA VAL A 86 -5.80 -5.95 9.10
C VAL A 86 -5.89 -5.27 7.73
N LEU A 87 -6.30 -6.01 6.70
CA LEU A 87 -6.50 -5.46 5.35
C LEU A 87 -7.53 -4.34 5.33
N ALA A 88 -8.67 -4.51 6.01
CA ALA A 88 -9.72 -3.50 6.07
C ALA A 88 -9.22 -2.22 6.77
N ILE A 89 -8.56 -2.33 7.92
CA ILE A 89 -8.03 -1.19 8.67
C ILE A 89 -6.97 -0.45 7.85
N LEU A 90 -6.03 -1.18 7.25
CA LEU A 90 -4.95 -0.57 6.44
C LEU A 90 -5.50 0.18 5.23
N ASN A 91 -6.52 -0.36 4.55
CA ASN A 91 -7.15 0.31 3.41
C ASN A 91 -7.95 1.54 3.84
N ILE A 92 -8.68 1.49 4.95
CA ILE A 92 -9.44 2.63 5.47
C ILE A 92 -8.50 3.76 5.92
N VAL A 93 -7.44 3.42 6.67
CA VAL A 93 -6.43 4.38 7.10
C VAL A 93 -5.69 4.95 5.88
N GLY A 94 -5.32 4.11 4.91
CA GLY A 94 -4.71 4.52 3.66
C GLY A 94 -5.61 5.49 2.87
N ALA A 95 -6.90 5.20 2.75
CA ALA A 95 -7.86 6.08 2.09
C ALA A 95 -7.95 7.46 2.77
N GLY A 96 -7.96 7.49 4.11
CA GLY A 96 -7.94 8.74 4.87
C GLY A 96 -6.67 9.56 4.66
N LEU A 97 -5.50 8.90 4.65
CA LEU A 97 -4.22 9.55 4.39
C LEU A 97 -4.16 10.11 2.96
N LEU A 98 -4.57 9.32 1.96
CA LEU A 98 -4.56 9.75 0.57
C LEU A 98 -5.53 10.91 0.32
N TRP A 99 -6.67 10.94 1.00
CA TRP A 99 -7.62 12.06 0.97
C TRP A 99 -7.01 13.36 1.53
N LEU A 100 -6.17 13.25 2.56
CA LEU A 100 -5.52 14.40 3.18
C LEU A 100 -4.31 14.90 2.38
N ALA A 101 -3.65 14.04 1.60
CA ALA A 101 -2.40 14.40 0.91
C ALA A 101 -2.49 15.66 0.01
N PRO A 102 -3.52 15.86 -0.83
CA PRO A 102 -3.65 17.08 -1.64
C PRO A 102 -3.84 18.35 -0.81
N SER A 103 -4.51 18.26 0.34
CA SER A 103 -4.69 19.42 1.24
C SER A 103 -3.37 19.86 1.89
N LEU A 104 -2.43 18.92 2.05
CA LEU A 104 -1.09 19.18 2.60
C LEU A 104 -0.10 19.69 1.55
N ALA A 105 -0.42 19.55 0.25
CA ALA A 105 0.37 20.09 -0.85
C ALA A 105 0.35 21.63 -0.90
N GLY A 106 -0.66 22.26 -0.30
CA GLY A 106 -0.76 23.73 -0.19
C GLY A 106 0.33 24.37 0.69
N ALA A 107 1.14 23.58 1.40
CA ALA A 107 2.27 24.06 2.19
C ALA A 107 3.46 24.58 1.35
N GLY A 108 3.44 24.36 0.03
CA GLY A 108 4.45 24.85 -0.90
C GLY A 108 5.69 23.96 -1.00
N ALA A 109 6.51 24.21 -2.03
CA ALA A 109 7.75 23.47 -2.25
C ALA A 109 8.79 23.80 -1.16
N PRO A 110 9.51 22.80 -0.62
CA PRO A 110 10.50 23.01 0.43
C PRO A 110 11.74 23.78 -0.08
N GLU A 111 12.24 24.71 0.72
CA GLU A 111 13.40 25.54 0.36
C GLU A 111 14.75 24.80 0.46
N SER A 112 14.78 23.61 1.06
CA SER A 112 16.01 22.83 1.27
C SER A 112 15.83 21.34 1.02
N PHE A 113 16.91 20.69 0.58
CA PHE A 113 16.90 19.26 0.23
C PHE A 113 16.50 18.35 1.39
N LEU A 114 17.03 18.61 2.58
CA LEU A 114 16.65 17.88 3.80
C LEU A 114 15.24 18.22 4.26
N GLY A 115 14.78 19.46 4.03
CA GLY A 115 13.43 19.91 4.36
C GLY A 115 12.33 19.22 3.53
N GLN A 116 12.67 18.57 2.41
CA GLN A 116 11.72 17.76 1.66
C GLN A 116 11.16 16.61 2.50
N PHE A 117 12.01 15.90 3.25
CA PHE A 117 11.57 14.72 4.01
C PHE A 117 10.71 15.08 5.24
N THR A 118 10.74 16.33 5.68
CA THR A 118 9.89 16.84 6.77
C THR A 118 8.59 17.47 6.27
N GLN A 119 8.37 17.53 4.96
CA GLN A 119 7.13 18.07 4.40
C GLN A 119 5.93 17.18 4.77
N PRO A 120 4.81 17.78 5.22
CA PRO A 120 3.65 17.03 5.68
C PRO A 120 3.04 16.16 4.57
N MET A 121 3.09 16.60 3.31
CA MET A 121 2.63 15.79 2.17
C MET A 121 3.49 14.52 2.00
N ILE A 122 4.83 14.64 2.06
CA ILE A 122 5.75 13.50 1.90
C ILE A 122 5.60 12.53 3.07
N LEU A 123 5.49 13.04 4.30
CA LEU A 123 5.24 12.20 5.48
C LEU A 123 3.88 11.49 5.40
N CYS A 124 2.86 12.16 4.85
CA CYS A 124 1.54 11.57 4.63
C CYS A 124 1.60 10.45 3.58
N LEU A 125 2.30 10.67 2.46
CA LEU A 125 2.54 9.64 1.44
C LEU A 125 3.37 8.48 2.01
N LEU A 126 4.32 8.76 2.91
CA LEU A 126 5.11 7.72 3.59
C LEU A 126 4.25 6.87 4.50
N ALA A 127 3.41 7.50 5.31
CA ALA A 127 2.43 6.79 6.12
C ALA A 127 1.47 5.95 5.24
N TYR A 128 0.99 6.50 4.13
CA TYR A 128 0.16 5.76 3.17
C TYR A 128 0.91 4.55 2.62
N MET A 129 2.15 4.72 2.17
CA MET A 129 2.94 3.63 1.58
C MET A 129 3.28 2.55 2.61
N LEU A 130 3.52 2.93 3.87
CA LEU A 130 3.70 1.99 4.97
C LEU A 130 2.43 1.17 5.24
N CYS A 131 1.25 1.75 5.06
CA CYS A 131 0.00 1.02 5.16
C CYS A 131 -0.30 0.17 3.91
N PHE A 132 0.07 0.65 2.73
CA PHE A 132 -0.29 0.03 1.45
C PHE A 132 0.64 -1.12 1.03
N MET A 133 1.95 -0.95 1.13
CA MET A 133 2.94 -2.00 0.79
C MET A 133 2.65 -3.38 1.43
N PRO A 134 2.32 -3.48 2.73
CA PRO A 134 2.03 -4.78 3.33
C PRO A 134 0.73 -5.41 2.80
N THR A 135 -0.25 -4.61 2.37
CA THR A 135 -1.50 -5.14 1.82
C THR A 135 -1.27 -5.92 0.53
N LEU A 136 -0.32 -5.50 -0.31
CA LEU A 136 0.09 -6.26 -1.51
C LEU A 136 0.66 -7.64 -1.14
N GLY A 137 1.59 -7.69 -0.18
CA GLY A 137 2.18 -8.96 0.28
C GLY A 137 1.17 -9.88 0.95
N LEU A 138 0.27 -9.33 1.78
CA LEU A 138 -0.78 -10.08 2.47
C LEU A 138 -1.81 -10.64 1.51
N THR A 139 -2.30 -9.84 0.55
CA THR A 139 -3.32 -10.28 -0.41
C THR A 139 -2.75 -11.32 -1.38
N ALA A 140 -1.49 -11.21 -1.78
CA ALA A 140 -0.79 -12.24 -2.55
C ALA A 140 -0.65 -13.54 -1.74
N SER A 141 -0.18 -13.46 -0.49
CA SER A 141 -0.05 -14.62 0.40
C SER A 141 -1.40 -15.28 0.70
N LEU A 142 -2.45 -14.49 0.88
CA LEU A 142 -3.82 -14.96 1.08
C LEU A 142 -4.33 -15.70 -0.16
N SER A 143 -4.00 -15.20 -1.35
CA SER A 143 -4.34 -15.85 -2.61
C SER A 143 -3.66 -17.21 -2.71
N PHE A 144 -2.35 -17.30 -2.45
CA PHE A 144 -1.63 -18.58 -2.43
C PHE A 144 -2.16 -19.59 -1.39
N LYS A 145 -2.62 -19.14 -0.23
CA LYS A 145 -3.22 -20.03 0.79
C LYS A 145 -4.56 -20.66 0.37
N HIS A 146 -5.27 -20.05 -0.57
CA HIS A 146 -6.59 -20.49 -1.02
C HIS A 146 -6.57 -21.14 -2.41
N LEU A 147 -5.42 -21.19 -3.09
CA LEU A 147 -5.24 -21.84 -4.39
C LEU A 147 -4.76 -23.29 -4.21
N VAL A 148 -5.40 -24.23 -4.91
CA VAL A 148 -5.06 -25.68 -4.86
C VAL A 148 -3.78 -25.98 -5.65
N ASN A 149 -3.51 -25.22 -6.73
CA ASN A 149 -2.29 -25.30 -7.54
C ASN A 149 -1.74 -23.90 -7.80
N SER A 150 -0.88 -23.42 -6.90
CA SER A 150 -0.24 -22.09 -6.99
C SER A 150 0.50 -21.81 -8.30
N GLU A 151 0.92 -22.85 -9.04
CA GLU A 151 1.65 -22.72 -10.31
C GLU A 151 0.77 -22.60 -11.56
N LYS A 152 -0.51 -23.01 -11.51
CA LYS A 152 -1.42 -22.99 -12.67
C LYS A 152 -2.55 -21.98 -12.58
N ASP A 153 -2.95 -21.64 -11.37
CA ASP A 153 -4.14 -20.81 -11.13
C ASP A 153 -3.76 -19.41 -10.63
N PHE A 154 -2.52 -18.94 -10.81
CA PHE A 154 -2.21 -17.54 -10.52
C PHE A 154 -2.70 -16.65 -11.68
N PRO A 155 -3.63 -15.70 -11.47
CA PRO A 155 -4.10 -14.79 -12.51
C PRO A 155 -3.07 -13.71 -12.88
#